data_AF-A0AA38U8Y9-F1
#
_entry.id   AF-A0AA38U8Y9-F1
#
_cell.length_a   1.000
_cell.length_b   1.000
_cell.length_c   1.000
_cell.angle_alpha   90.00
_cell.angle_beta   90.00
_cell.angle_gamma   90.00
#
_symmetry.space_group_name_H-M   'P 1'
#
loop_
_entity.id
_entity.type
_entity.pdbx_description
1 polymer ?
#
loop_
_entity_poly.entity_id
_entity_poly.type
_entity_poly.pdbx_seq_one_letter_code
_entity_poly.pdbx_strand_id
1 'polypeptide(L)' 'FRYIDCQLQILKRSANAMKVHKVLAELPSSLKETYFNAIEQIINSSYSEEAHYLLLWLLYSFEPLNMSQVAIILSIDL' A
#
# COMPACT_ATOMS: atom_id res chain seq x y z
N PHE A 1 9.44 -0.56 3.48
CA PHE A 1 10.18 -0.30 4.73
C PHE A 1 9.36 0.43 5.80
N ARG A 2 8.78 1.62 5.56
CA ARG A 2 7.95 2.35 6.56
C ARG A 2 6.78 1.57 7.17
N TYR A 3 6.16 0.65 6.42
CA TYR A 3 5.04 -0.16 6.92
C TYR A 3 5.45 -1.11 8.04
N ILE A 4 6.59 -1.80 7.90
CA ILE A 4 7.13 -2.68 8.96
C ILE A 4 7.55 -1.85 10.18
N ASP A 5 8.13 -0.66 9.98
CA ASP A 5 8.40 0.27 11.08
C ASP A 5 7.12 0.67 11.84
N CYS A 6 6.02 0.98 11.13
CA CYS A 6 4.73 1.26 11.75
C CYS A 6 4.20 0.05 12.55
N GLN A 7 4.30 -1.16 12.00
CA GLN A 7 3.89 -2.39 12.70
C GLN A 7 4.74 -2.65 13.95
N LEU A 8 6.06 -2.45 13.88
CA LEU A 8 6.96 -2.56 15.02
C LEU A 8 6.67 -1.50 16.10
N GLN A 9 6.27 -0.29 15.71
CA GLN A 9 5.85 0.76 16.64
C GLN A 9 4.52 0.42 17.35
N ILE A 10 3.57 -0.22 16.65
CA ILE A 10 2.33 -0.71 17.24
C ILE A 10 2.62 -1.84 18.25
N LEU A 11 3.50 -2.77 17.88
CA LEU A 11 3.95 -3.86 18.76
C LEU A 11 4.65 -3.33 20.01
N LYS A 12 5.52 -2.32 19.88
CA LYS A 12 6.16 -1.63 21.02
C LYS A 12 5.16 -1.00 21.99
N ARG A 13 3.98 -0.58 21.51
CA ARG A 13 2.92 -0.01 22.36
C ARG A 13 2.02 -1.06 23.01
N SER A 14 2.06 -2.32 22.55
CA SER A 14 1.25 -3.39 23.14
C SER A 14 2.01 -4.12 24.26
N ALA A 15 1.70 -3.79 25.53
CA ALA A 15 2.33 -4.37 26.72
C ALA A 15 1.93 -5.83 27.04
N ASN A 16 1.27 -6.54 26.11
CA ASN A 16 0.73 -7.88 26.35
C ASN A 16 1.28 -8.86 25.31
N ALA A 17 2.15 -9.78 25.76
CA ALA A 17 2.80 -10.80 24.93
C ALA A 17 1.81 -11.67 24.13
N MET A 18 0.60 -11.90 24.64
CA MET A 18 -0.43 -12.65 23.92
C MET A 18 -0.98 -11.86 22.73
N LYS A 19 -1.17 -10.54 22.88
CA LYS A 19 -1.57 -9.66 21.77
C LYS A 19 -0.45 -9.54 20.73
N VAL A 20 0.80 -9.50 21.18
CA VAL A 20 1.98 -9.54 20.29
C VAL A 20 2.01 -10.82 19.46
N HIS A 21 1.87 -11.99 20.07
CA HIS A 21 1.85 -13.25 19.34
C HIS A 21 0.70 -13.37 18.34
N LYS A 22 -0.49 -12.87 18.70
CA LYS A 22 -1.63 -12.84 17.78
C LYS A 22 -1.37 -11.92 16.58
N VAL A 23 -0.87 -10.70 16.82
CA VAL A 23 -0.52 -9.76 15.75
C VAL A 23 0.57 -10.33 14.85
N LEU A 24 1.60 -10.99 15.42
CA LEU A 24 2.65 -11.64 14.66
C LEU A 24 2.13 -12.80 13.80
N ALA A 25 1.13 -13.55 14.27
CA ALA A 25 0.49 -14.62 13.51
C ALA A 25 -0.41 -14.12 12.37
N GLU A 26 -0.93 -12.90 12.50
CA GLU A 26 -1.75 -12.22 11.49
C GLU A 26 -0.90 -11.39 10.50
N LEU A 27 0.43 -11.36 10.66
CA LEU A 27 1.31 -10.66 9.73
C LEU A 27 1.35 -11.38 8.37
N PRO A 28 1.36 -10.63 7.25
CA PRO A 28 1.55 -11.21 5.94
C PRO A 28 2.89 -11.94 5.87
N SER A 29 2.88 -13.12 5.26
CA SER A 29 4.04 -14.01 5.17
C SER A 29 5.13 -13.49 4.21
N SER A 30 4.79 -12.51 3.36
CA SER A 30 5.73 -11.91 2.42
C SER A 30 5.42 -10.44 2.15
N LEU A 31 6.43 -9.70 1.69
CA LEU A 31 6.28 -8.32 1.23
C LEU A 31 5.23 -8.20 0.10
N LYS A 32 5.17 -9.19 -0.79
CA LYS A 32 4.17 -9.28 -1.86
C LYS A 32 2.75 -9.34 -1.29
N GLU A 33 2.55 -10.18 -0.28
CA GLU A 33 1.26 -10.36 0.40
C GLU A 33 0.88 -9.10 1.21
N THR A 34 1.86 -8.41 1.80
CA THR A 34 1.65 -7.10 2.42
C THR A 34 1.10 -6.07 1.43
N TYR A 35 1.69 -5.98 0.23
CA TYR A 35 1.21 -5.06 -0.79
C TYR A 35 -0.16 -5.47 -1.32
N PHE A 36 -0.39 -6.77 -1.52
CA PHE A 36 -1.69 -7.28 -1.97
C PHE A 36 -2.81 -6.94 -0.98
N ASN A 37 -2.60 -7.20 0.31
CA ASN A 37 -3.56 -6.88 1.36
C ASN A 37 -3.81 -5.37 1.49
N ALA A 38 -2.76 -4.54 1.33
CA ALA A 38 -2.91 -3.09 1.36
C ALA A 38 -3.74 -2.56 0.18
N ILE A 39 -3.50 -3.08 -1.02
CA ILE A 39 -4.27 -2.73 -2.22
C ILE A 39 -5.72 -3.17 -2.09
N GLU A 40 -5.98 -4.41 -1.64
CA GLU A 40 -7.32 -4.94 -1.39
C GLU A 40 -8.11 -4.08 -0.39
N GLN A 41 -7.47 -3.66 0.71
CA GLN A 41 -8.13 -2.80 1.70
C GLN A 41 -8.48 -1.42 1.12
N ILE A 42 -7.61 -0.87 0.28
CA ILE A 42 -7.80 0.45 -0.34
C ILE A 42 -8.91 0.41 -1.39
N ILE A 43 -8.92 -0.61 -2.26
CA ILE A 43 -9.94 -0.78 -3.32
C ILE A 43 -11.35 -0.88 -2.73
N ASN A 44 -11.50 -1.55 -1.58
CA ASN A 44 -12.77 -1.71 -0.89
C ASN A 44 -13.13 -0.52 0.03
N SER A 45 -12.31 0.53 0.07
CA SER A 45 -12.52 1.72 0.91
C SER A 45 -13.06 2.91 0.11
N SER A 46 -13.52 3.93 0.81
CA SER A 46 -13.89 5.22 0.20
C SER A 46 -12.70 5.98 -0.39
N TYR A 47 -11.47 5.54 -0.13
CA TYR A 47 -10.22 6.20 -0.56
C TYR A 47 -9.60 5.59 -1.83
N SER A 48 -10.35 4.72 -2.53
CA SER A 48 -9.87 4.01 -3.71
C SER A 48 -9.40 4.97 -4.81
N GLU A 49 -10.15 6.05 -5.03
CA GLU A 49 -9.86 7.04 -6.07
C GLU A 49 -8.60 7.88 -5.72
N GLU A 50 -8.50 8.34 -4.49
CA GLU A 50 -7.33 9.11 -4.02
C GLU A 50 -6.06 8.25 -4.05
N ALA A 51 -6.16 6.97 -3.69
CA ALA A 51 -5.04 6.05 -3.79
C ALA A 51 -4.61 5.81 -5.23
N HIS A 52 -5.57 5.73 -6.17
CA HIS A 52 -5.29 5.63 -7.60
C HIS A 52 -4.48 6.84 -8.09
N TYR A 53 -4.93 8.06 -7.79
CA TYR A 53 -4.20 9.28 -8.18
C TYR A 53 -2.81 9.36 -7.56
N LEU A 54 -2.66 8.97 -6.29
CA LEU A 54 -1.37 9.01 -5.58
C LEU A 54 -0.37 8.00 -6.18
N LEU A 55 -0.85 6.82 -6.58
CA LEU A 55 -0.03 5.83 -7.30
C LEU A 55 0.38 6.33 -8.69
N LEU A 56 -0.52 6.99 -9.42
CA LEU A 56 -0.17 7.65 -10.70
C LEU A 56 0.90 8.72 -10.52
N TRP A 57 0.77 9.57 -9.49
CA TRP A 57 1.77 10.59 -9.19
C TRP A 57 3.13 9.99 -8.84
N LEU A 58 3.15 8.92 -8.04
CA LEU A 58 4.39 8.21 -7.74
C LEU A 58 5.04 7.64 -9.00
N LEU A 59 4.26 7.02 -9.88
CA LEU A 59 4.73 6.50 -11.16
C LEU A 59 5.39 7.59 -12.00
N TYR A 60 4.76 8.77 -12.09
CA TYR A 60 5.27 9.91 -12.88
C TYR A 60 6.49 10.58 -12.25
N SER A 61 6.61 10.50 -10.91
CA SER A 61 7.73 11.09 -10.17
C SER A 61 9.02 10.28 -10.26
N PHE A 62 8.92 8.96 -10.49
CA PHE A 62 10.07 8.07 -10.54
C PHE A 62 10.77 8.12 -11.90
N GLU A 63 9.99 8.16 -12.98
CA GLU A 63 10.48 8.35 -14.33
C GLU A 63 9.48 9.25 -15.09
N PRO A 64 9.89 10.44 -15.56
CA PRO A 64 8.98 11.34 -16.27
C PRO A 64 8.39 10.62 -17.48
N LEU A 65 7.06 10.60 -17.57
CA LEU A 65 6.40 9.98 -18.71
C LEU A 65 6.70 10.75 -20.00
N ASN A 66 6.90 10.00 -21.09
CA ASN A 66 6.90 10.57 -22.42
C ASN A 66 5.46 10.71 -22.95
N MET A 67 5.28 11.52 -24.00
CA MET A 67 3.97 11.82 -24.60
C MET A 67 3.21 10.57 -25.07
N SER A 68 3.90 9.51 -25.49
CA SER A 68 3.27 8.25 -25.87
C SER A 68 2.66 7.54 -24.67
N GLN A 69 3.35 7.52 -23.53
CA GLN A 69 2.83 6.92 -22.30
C GLN A 69 1.64 7.70 -21.74
N VAL A 70 1.69 9.04 -21.80
CA VAL A 70 0.57 9.90 -21.41
C VAL A 70 -0.67 9.61 -22.27
N ALA A 71 -0.50 9.48 -23.58
CA ALA A 71 -1.61 9.16 -24.48
C ALA A 71 -2.25 7.79 -24.17
N ILE A 72 -1.45 6.78 -23.81
CA ILE A 72 -1.97 5.46 -23.41
C ILE A 72 -2.78 5.58 -22.13
N ILE A 73 -2.27 6.29 -21.11
CA ILE A 73 -2.97 6.41 -19.84
C ILE A 73 -4.29 7.17 -20.00
N LEU A 74 -4.30 8.25 -20.78
CA LEU A 74 -5.53 9.00 -21.09
C LEU A 74 -6.52 8.21 -21.96
N SER A 75 -6.06 7.18 -22.68
CA SER A 75 -6.95 6.29 -23.45
C SER A 75 -7.60 5.19 -22.61
N ILE A 76 -7.06 4.95 -21.41
CA ILE A 76 -7.66 4.09 -20.39
C ILE A 76 -8.62 4.99 -19.60
N ASP A 77 -9.73 5.39 -20.20
CA ASP A 77 -10.77 6.14 -19.49
C ASP A 77 -11.59 5.21 -18.58
N LEU A 78 -11.94 5.72 -17.40
CA LEU A 78 -12.58 5.11 -16.21
C LEU A 78 -13.93 4.39 -16.47
#